data_AF-A0A9N9GD98-F1
#
_entry.id   AF-A0A9N9GD98-F1
#
_cell.length_a   1.000
_cell.length_b   1.000
_cell.length_c   1.000
_cell.angle_alpha   90.00
_cell.angle_beta   90.00
_cell.angle_gamma   90.00
#
_symmetry.space_group_name_H-M   'P 1'
#
loop_
_entity.id
_entity.type
_entity.pdbx_description
1 polymer ?
#
loop_
_entity_poly.entity_id
_entity_poly.type
_entity_poly.pdbx_seq_one_letter_code
_entity_poly.pdbx_strand_id
1 'polypeptide(L)' 'MATKVQKIMVQPINLIFKYLQNKTRVQIWLYEQVDIRIEGQIIGFDEFMNLVLDNAEEVNSKKKTRKGLDVLDLLIV' A
#
# COMPACT_ATOMS: atom_id res chain seq x y z
N MET A 1 6.44 17.14 35.82
CA MET A 1 7.26 17.45 34.64
C MET A 1 6.60 16.83 33.43
N ALA A 2 6.08 17.63 32.49
CA ALA A 2 5.52 17.09 31.25
C ALA A 2 6.66 16.60 30.36
N THR A 3 6.74 15.30 30.11
CA THR A 3 7.69 14.72 29.15
C THR A 3 7.38 15.27 27.76
N LYS A 4 8.23 16.18 27.28
CA LYS A 4 8.22 16.65 25.89
C LYS A 4 8.43 15.44 24.99
N VAL A 5 7.36 14.95 24.38
CA VAL A 5 7.44 13.89 23.36
C VAL A 5 8.20 14.48 22.17
N GLN A 6 9.45 14.07 21.99
CA GLN A 6 10.18 14.38 20.77
C GLN A 6 9.55 13.57 19.63
N LYS A 7 9.12 14.27 18.57
CA LYS A 7 8.51 13.63 17.41
C LYS A 7 9.62 12.92 16.62
N ILE A 8 9.72 11.60 16.78
CA ILE A 8 10.64 10.77 16.01
C ILE A 8 10.23 10.89 14.54
N MET A 9 11.13 11.35 13.68
CA MET A 9 10.92 11.33 12.23
C MET A 9 11.21 9.92 11.72
N VAL A 10 10.17 9.24 11.25
CA VAL A 10 10.27 7.88 10.72
C VAL A 10 10.46 7.96 9.21
N GLN A 11 11.45 7.25 8.68
CA GLN A 11 11.65 7.17 7.24
C GLN A 11 10.47 6.43 6.57
N PRO A 12 10.05 6.81 5.35
CA PRO A 12 8.91 6.18 4.67
C PRO A 12 9.07 4.67 4.48
N ILE A 13 10.29 4.19 4.25
CA ILE A 13 10.56 2.75 4.11
C ILE A 13 10.19 1.98 5.38
N ASN A 14 10.40 2.55 6.56
CA ASN A 14 10.03 1.93 7.83
C ASN A 14 8.51 1.78 7.98
N LEU A 15 7.73 2.67 7.33
CA LEU A 15 6.28 2.57 7.31
C LEU A 15 5.81 1.41 6.42
N ILE A 16 6.46 1.22 5.27
CA ILE A 16 6.17 0.10 4.36
C ILE A 16 6.53 -1.23 5.03
N PHE A 17 7.70 -1.30 5.67
CA PHE A 17 8.08 -2.46 6.49
C PHE A 17 7.06 -2.76 7.58
N LYS A 18 6.51 -1.74 8.24
CA LYS A 18 5.44 -1.93 9.23
C LYS A 18 4.17 -2.51 8.61
N TYR A 19 3.77 -2.06 7.41
CA TYR A 19 2.60 -2.60 6.72
C TYR A 19 2.80 -4.06 6.29
N LEU A 20 4.01 -4.39 5.80
CA LEU A 20 4.43 -5.75 5.48
C LEU A 20 4.37 -6.66 6.71
N GLN A 21 5.00 -6.26 7.82
CA GLN A 21 5.05 -7.04 9.06
C GLN A 21 3.67 -7.25 9.68
N ASN A 22 2.85 -6.21 9.71
CA ASN A 22 1.51 -6.27 10.29
C ASN A 22 0.48 -6.91 9.35
N LYS A 23 0.87 -7.28 8.13
CA LYS A 23 -0.05 -7.75 7.06
C LYS A 23 -1.28 -6.85 6.92
N THR A 24 -1.06 -5.54 7.05
CA THR A 24 -2.14 -4.56 7.03
C THR A 24 -2.59 -4.37 5.59
N ARG A 25 -3.91 -4.35 5.37
CA ARG A 25 -4.47 -4.04 4.05
C ARG A 25 -4.23 -2.56 3.74
N VAL A 26 -3.49 -2.30 2.66
CA VAL A 26 -3.15 -0.96 2.18
C VAL A 26 -3.98 -0.60 0.95
N GLN A 27 -4.11 0.70 0.66
CA GLN A 27 -4.71 1.22 -0.56
C GLN A 27 -3.67 2.02 -1.32
N ILE A 28 -3.38 1.60 -2.55
CA ILE A 28 -2.40 2.20 -3.46
C ILE A 28 -3.15 3.06 -4.47
N TRP A 29 -2.71 4.30 -4.62
CA TRP A 29 -3.27 5.24 -5.58
C TRP A 29 -2.41 5.20 -6.84
N LEU A 30 -3.06 5.04 -7.99
CA LEU A 30 -2.38 5.00 -9.28
C LEU A 30 -2.13 6.42 -9.79
N TYR A 31 -0.98 6.65 -10.42
CA TYR A 31 -0.60 7.96 -10.94
C TYR A 31 -1.49 8.41 -12.10
N GLU A 32 -1.66 7.56 -13.12
CA GLU A 32 -2.45 7.90 -14.31
C GLU A 32 -3.95 7.69 -14.12
N GLN A 33 -4.35 6.74 -13.28
CA GLN A 33 -5.74 6.32 -13.11
C GLN A 33 -6.28 6.69 -11.73
N VAL A 34 -6.63 7.97 -11.54
CA VAL A 34 -7.12 8.50 -10.25
C VAL A 34 -8.42 7.86 -9.73
N ASP A 35 -9.22 7.29 -10.64
CA ASP A 35 -10.48 6.62 -10.30
C ASP A 35 -10.28 5.19 -9.79
N ILE A 36 -9.15 4.58 -10.13
CA ILE A 36 -8.81 3.20 -9.81
C ILE A 36 -7.81 3.20 -8.66
N ARG A 37 -8.08 2.37 -7.66
CA ARG A 37 -7.20 2.15 -6.52
C ARG A 37 -7.01 0.67 -6.36
N ILE A 38 -5.82 0.26 -5.92
CA ILE A 38 -5.53 -1.14 -5.65
C ILE A 38 -5.49 -1.31 -4.14
N GLU A 39 -6.28 -2.23 -3.62
CA GLU A 39 -6.24 -2.63 -2.23
C GLU A 39 -5.64 -4.02 -2.10
N GLY A 40 -4.78 -4.25 -1.12
CA GLY A 40 -4.17 -5.56 -0.91
C GLY A 40 -3.29 -5.59 0.33
N GLN A 41 -2.80 -6.77 0.67
CA GLN A 41 -1.78 -6.93 1.73
C GLN A 41 -0.41 -7.00 1.07
N ILE A 42 0.52 -6.15 1.50
CA ILE A 42 1.89 -6.21 0.98
C ILE A 42 2.54 -7.50 1.50
N ILE A 43 3.05 -8.33 0.60
CA ILE A 43 3.83 -9.54 0.92
C ILE A 43 5.30 -9.43 0.48
N GLY A 44 5.64 -8.44 -0.36
CA GLY A 44 7.00 -8.13 -0.76
C GLY A 44 7.13 -6.75 -1.38
N PHE A 45 8.32 -6.17 -1.32
CA PHE A 45 8.69 -4.97 -2.07
C PHE A 45 10.19 -4.95 -2.38
N ASP A 46 10.62 -4.14 -3.35
CA ASP A 46 12.02 -4.00 -3.75
C ASP A 46 12.56 -2.56 -3.65
N GLU A 47 13.80 -2.35 -4.12
CA GLU A 47 14.49 -1.05 -4.13
C GLU A 47 13.85 0.00 -5.05
N PHE A 48 13.04 -0.44 -6.02
CA PHE A 48 12.28 0.42 -6.93
C PHE A 48 10.85 0.65 -6.46
N MET A 49 10.48 0.11 -5.29
CA MET A 49 9.13 0.15 -4.73
C MET A 49 8.09 -0.63 -5.53
N ASN A 50 8.51 -1.59 -6.35
CA ASN A 50 7.58 -2.59 -6.89
C ASN A 50 6.97 -3.35 -5.72
N LEU A 51 5.65 -3.57 -5.75
CA LEU A 51 4.92 -4.18 -4.64
C LEU A 51 4.32 -5.50 -5.08
N VAL A 52 4.51 -6.53 -4.27
CA VAL A 52 3.80 -7.79 -4.40
C VAL A 52 2.65 -7.77 -3.39
N LEU A 53 1.43 -7.92 -3.89
CA LEU A 53 0.21 -7.88 -3.10
C LEU A 53 -0.49 -9.23 -3.08
N ASP A 54 -0.93 -9.62 -1.89
CA ASP A 54 -1.84 -10.74 -1.66
C ASP A 54 -3.28 -10.24 -1.40
N ASN A 55 -4.27 -11.07 -1.76
CA ASN A 55 -5.69 -10.74 -1.74
C ASN A 55 -5.99 -9.37 -2.39
N ALA A 56 -5.39 -9.12 -3.54
CA ALA A 56 -5.48 -7.84 -4.23
C ALA A 56 -6.88 -7.62 -4.83
N GLU A 57 -7.39 -6.40 -4.71
CA GLU A 57 -8.65 -5.95 -5.28
C GLU A 57 -8.46 -4.60 -6.00
N GLU A 58 -8.98 -4.49 -7.21
CA GLU A 58 -9.14 -3.23 -7.92
C GLU A 58 -10.45 -2.56 -7.48
N VAL A 59 -10.34 -1.35 -6.93
CA VAL A 59 -11.45 -0.55 -6.42
C VAL A 59 -11.65 0.65 -7.34
N ASN A 60 -12.79 0.68 -8.04
CA ASN A 60 -13.17 1.84 -8.83
C ASN A 60 -14.01 2.81 -7.98
N SER A 61 -13.46 3.99 -7.68
CA SER A 61 -14.09 4.99 -6.81
C SER A 61 -15.35 5.61 -7.42
N LYS A 62 -15.41 5.75 -8.75
CA LYS A 62 -16.58 6.30 -9.46
C LYS A 62 -17.73 5.30 -9.56
N LYS A 63 -17.42 4.07 -9.96
CA LYS A 63 -18.42 3.00 -10.18
C LYS A 63 -18.77 2.26 -8.90
N LYS A 64 -18.01 2.46 -7.81
CA LYS A 64 -18.12 1.71 -6.54
C LYS A 64 -18.05 0.19 -6.74
N THR A 65 -17.29 -0.25 -7.74
CA THR A 65 -17.10 -1.66 -8.06
C THR A 65 -15.77 -2.14 -7.48
N ARG A 66 -15.75 -3.40 -7.03
CA ARG A 66 -14.55 -4.10 -6.57
C ARG A 66 -14.33 -5.33 -7.46
N LYS A 67 -13.10 -5.52 -7.95
CA LYS A 67 -12.72 -6.66 -8.77
C LYS A 67 -11.53 -7.37 -8.11
N GLY A 68 -11.69 -8.64 -7.78
CA GLY A 68 -10.62 -9.46 -7.21
C GLY A 68 -9.53 -9.77 -8.26
N LEU A 69 -8.28 -9.68 -7.84
CA LEU A 69 -7.08 -9.97 -8.64
C LEU A 69 -6.22 -11.11 -8.04
N ASP A 70 -6.59 -11.62 -6.86
CA ASP A 70 -5.84 -12.61 -6.04
C ASP A 70 -4.41 -12.17 -5.72
N VAL A 71 -3.45 -12.45 -6.61
CA VAL A 71 -2.04 -12.06 -6.45
C VAL A 71 -1.70 -11.06 -7.55
N LEU A 72 -1.20 -9.90 -7.13
CA LEU A 72 -0.80 -8.83 -8.05
C LEU A 72 0.65 -8.43 -7.83
N ASP A 73 1.47 -8.67 -8.84
CA ASP A 73 2.79 -8.08 -8.99
C ASP A 73 2.62 -6.70 -9.62
N LEU A 74 2.66 -5.66 -8.79
CA LEU A 74 2.54 -4.29 -9.25
C LEU A 74 3.92 -3.76 -9.64
N LEU A 75 4.18 -3.75 -10.95
CA LEU A 75 5.31 -3.05 -11.52
C LEU A 75 4.96 -1.55 -11.58
N ILE A 76 5.63 -0.73 -10.78
CA ILE A 76 5.49 0.72 -10.86
C ILE A 76 6.45 1.20 -11.95
N VAL A 77 6.03 1.16 -13.21
CA VAL A 77 6.74 1.79 -14.35
C VAL A 77 5.84 2.83 -14.99
#